data_AF-A0A367JF18-F1
#
_entry.id   AF-A0A367JF18-F1
#
_cell.length_a   1.000
_cell.length_b   1.000
_cell.length_c   1.000
_cell.angle_alpha   90.00
_cell.angle_beta   90.00
_cell.angle_gamma   90.00
#
_symmetry.space_group_name_H-M   'P 1'
#
loop_
_entity.id
_entity.type
_entity.pdbx_description
1 polymer ?
#
loop_
_entity_poly.entity_id
_entity_poly.type
_entity_poly.pdbx_seq_one_letter_code
_entity_poly.pdbx_strand_id
1 'polypeptide(L)'
;MYSINPPSAPIERPHKPKLCKLQIEALDQFVQFGAAFSQTNSTSKNLYNQYKNEQKENYSLKLLCSFNYVVGLLESETSYESFVEEMWTSKLGGRQDNRKETFLTIVKYSLTTFHFVCRSPPINISNHERTHFVSSKMLNQKYSDYNLRSIPDKYIDALGNLTTHNNMELIIVEVSSGQLKENTTHSIEDTLKILECGIPSLRKEAAHYNDVSLSTFMKLKVYGVHVIKSQVTLSEISLNDETHWKCIELRSAKLPTAWSDRISLVQYMKLLATLYGACYENQRIQKQLIKEIIGLISFSGPSIGS
;
A
#
# COMPACT_ATOMS: atom_id res chain seq x y z
N MET A 1 6.04 33.45 32.24
CA MET A 1 6.77 32.16 32.24
C MET A 1 5.88 31.16 31.52
N TYR A 2 6.17 30.82 30.26
CA TYR A 2 5.30 29.95 29.45
C TYR A 2 5.62 28.48 29.78
N SER A 3 4.62 27.75 30.28
CA SER A 3 4.70 26.31 30.48
C SER A 3 4.40 25.63 29.13
N ILE A 4 5.43 25.10 28.49
CA ILE A 4 5.28 24.23 27.33
C ILE A 4 4.92 22.86 27.89
N ASN A 5 3.65 22.47 27.78
CA ASN A 5 3.26 21.10 28.09
C ASN A 5 4.00 20.16 27.13
N PRO A 6 4.60 19.05 27.61
CA PRO A 6 5.11 18.02 26.72
C PRO A 6 3.95 17.53 25.84
N PRO A 7 4.17 17.15 24.58
CA PRO A 7 3.11 16.72 23.67
C PRO A 7 2.45 15.45 24.24
N SER A 8 1.38 15.65 25.01
CA SER A 8 0.52 14.61 25.54
C SER A 8 -0.27 14.05 24.37
N ALA A 9 -0.05 12.77 24.10
CA ALA A 9 -0.46 11.99 22.94
C ALA A 9 0.30 12.34 21.64
N PRO A 10 0.77 11.32 20.88
CA PRO A 10 1.26 11.54 19.53
C PRO A 10 0.13 12.21 18.76
N ILE A 11 0.38 13.42 18.24
CA ILE A 11 -0.57 14.11 17.36
C ILE A 11 -0.93 13.13 16.26
N GLU A 12 -2.14 12.60 16.32
CA GLU A 12 -2.65 11.68 15.33
C GLU A 12 -2.55 12.43 14.01
N ARG A 13 -1.74 11.90 13.07
CA ARG A 13 -1.54 12.60 11.80
C ARG A 13 -2.92 12.67 11.14
N PRO A 14 -3.42 13.87 10.81
CA PRO A 14 -4.72 13.97 10.15
C PRO A 14 -4.66 13.19 8.84
N HIS A 15 -5.79 12.62 8.44
CA HIS A 15 -5.95 11.92 7.15
C HIS A 15 -5.18 10.59 7.04
N LYS A 16 -5.14 9.79 8.12
CA LYS A 16 -4.70 8.39 8.08
C LYS A 16 -5.89 7.42 8.14
N PRO A 17 -5.73 6.17 7.64
CA PRO A 17 -6.72 5.12 7.85
C PRO A 17 -7.09 5.07 9.33
N LYS A 18 -8.38 4.87 9.59
CA LYS A 18 -8.94 4.96 10.93
C LYS A 18 -10.17 4.07 11.02
N LEU A 19 -10.40 3.55 12.20
CA LEU A 19 -11.58 2.76 12.54
C LEU A 19 -12.17 3.35 13.83
N CYS A 20 -13.49 3.34 13.92
CA CYS A 20 -14.17 3.66 15.17
C CYS A 20 -13.86 2.61 16.23
N LYS A 21 -13.93 3.01 17.51
CA LYS A 21 -13.68 2.10 18.64
C LYS A 21 -14.49 0.80 18.54
N LEU A 22 -15.78 0.88 18.23
CA LEU A 22 -16.66 -0.28 18.07
C LEU A 22 -16.22 -1.22 16.94
N GLN A 23 -15.67 -0.69 15.85
CA GLN A 23 -15.15 -1.50 14.74
C GLN A 23 -13.84 -2.18 15.11
N ILE A 24 -12.96 -1.48 15.83
CA ILE A 24 -11.74 -2.08 16.37
C ILE A 24 -12.10 -3.21 17.32
N GLU A 25 -13.01 -2.97 18.28
CA GLU A 25 -13.47 -3.99 19.24
C GLU A 25 -14.10 -5.21 18.54
N ALA A 26 -14.86 -5.00 17.45
CA ALA A 26 -15.43 -6.09 16.66
C ALA A 26 -14.37 -6.89 15.87
N LEU A 27 -13.33 -6.21 15.37
CA LEU A 27 -12.28 -6.82 14.55
C LEU A 27 -11.14 -7.41 15.37
N ASP A 28 -10.90 -6.96 16.60
CA ASP A 28 -9.77 -7.40 17.44
C ASP A 28 -9.83 -8.91 17.76
N GLN A 29 -11.02 -9.51 17.67
CA GLN A 29 -11.22 -10.96 17.78
C GLN A 29 -10.63 -11.74 16.60
N PHE A 30 -10.37 -11.09 15.46
CA PHE A 30 -9.96 -11.75 14.21
C PHE A 30 -8.75 -11.12 13.54
N VAL A 31 -8.44 -9.85 13.85
CA VAL A 31 -7.42 -9.05 13.17
C VAL A 31 -6.56 -8.33 14.20
N GLN A 32 -5.26 -8.63 14.19
CA GLN A 32 -4.28 -7.91 14.97
C GLN A 32 -3.77 -6.68 14.21
N PHE A 33 -3.83 -5.51 14.85
CA PHE A 33 -3.42 -4.26 14.21
C PHE A 33 -2.04 -3.79 14.66
N GLY A 34 -1.23 -3.38 13.68
CA GLY A 34 0.02 -2.65 13.84
C GLY A 34 -0.01 -1.39 13.00
N ALA A 35 -0.88 -0.46 13.37
CA ALA A 35 -1.14 0.77 12.61
C ALA A 35 -1.11 2.00 13.51
N ALA A 36 -1.17 3.20 12.92
CA ALA A 36 -1.26 4.42 13.71
C ALA A 36 -2.49 4.46 14.64
N PHE A 37 -3.62 3.90 14.19
CA PHE A 37 -4.91 3.94 14.90
C PHE A 37 -5.09 2.78 15.90
N SER A 38 -4.31 1.70 15.80
CA SER A 38 -4.42 0.56 16.71
C SER A 38 -3.12 -0.26 16.75
N GLN A 39 -2.66 -0.54 17.97
CA GLN A 39 -1.45 -1.31 18.29
C GLN A 39 -1.75 -2.26 19.45
N THR A 40 -2.77 -3.11 19.29
CA THR A 40 -3.30 -3.95 20.36
C THR A 40 -2.32 -5.04 20.81
N ASN A 41 -1.45 -5.49 19.91
CA ASN A 41 -0.47 -6.55 20.17
C ASN A 41 0.98 -6.02 20.16
N SER A 42 1.82 -6.48 21.08
CA SER A 42 3.24 -6.08 21.19
C SER A 42 4.06 -6.40 19.93
N THR A 43 3.80 -7.54 19.30
CA THR A 43 4.48 -7.98 18.06
C THR A 43 4.11 -7.04 16.91
N SER A 44 2.82 -6.76 16.72
CA SER A 44 2.35 -5.84 15.67
C SER A 44 2.84 -4.41 15.91
N LYS A 45 2.92 -3.98 17.17
CA LYS A 45 3.51 -2.69 17.56
C LYS A 45 5.01 -2.62 17.24
N ASN A 46 5.77 -3.68 17.54
CA ASN A 46 7.21 -3.72 17.25
C ASN A 46 7.46 -3.66 15.74
N LEU A 47 6.67 -4.40 14.97
CA LEU A 47 6.76 -4.40 13.51
C LEU A 47 6.40 -3.03 12.90
N TYR A 48 5.32 -2.40 13.38
CA TYR A 48 4.99 -1.02 13.01
C TYR A 48 6.14 -0.04 13.29
N ASN A 49 6.75 -0.14 14.46
CA ASN A 49 7.87 0.73 14.83
C ASN A 49 9.13 0.48 13.99
N GLN A 50 9.41 -0.78 13.65
CA GLN A 50 10.47 -1.15 12.72
C GLN A 50 10.25 -0.47 11.37
N TYR A 51 9.06 -0.62 10.77
CA TYR A 51 8.72 -0.01 9.50
C TYR A 51 8.77 1.52 9.51
N LYS A 52 8.34 2.12 10.63
CA LYS A 52 8.46 3.56 10.85
C LYS A 52 9.93 4.02 10.87
N ASN A 53 10.84 3.21 11.42
CA ASN A 53 12.27 3.53 11.43
C ASN A 53 12.91 3.33 10.04
N GLU A 54 12.62 2.22 9.36
CA GLU A 54 13.07 2.00 7.98
C GLU A 54 12.64 3.12 7.01
N GLN A 55 11.44 3.69 7.23
CA GLN A 55 10.97 4.84 6.46
C GLN A 55 11.84 6.08 6.66
N LYS A 56 12.32 6.34 7.89
CA LYS A 56 13.25 7.46 8.18
C LYS A 56 14.58 7.24 7.49
N GLU A 57 15.03 5.99 7.40
CA GLU A 57 16.32 5.62 6.83
C GLU A 57 16.31 5.54 5.30
N ASN A 58 15.14 5.68 4.66
CA ASN A 58 14.95 5.53 3.21
C ASN A 58 15.30 4.13 2.71
N TYR A 59 15.11 3.13 3.56
CA TYR A 59 15.62 1.77 3.38
C TYR A 59 15.27 1.20 1.99
N SER A 60 13.99 1.23 1.60
CA SER A 60 13.51 0.63 0.35
C SER A 60 14.12 1.27 -0.91
N LEU A 61 14.34 2.58 -0.92
CA LEU A 61 15.00 3.27 -2.05
C LEU A 61 16.49 2.99 -2.11
N LYS A 62 17.15 2.90 -0.94
CA LYS A 62 18.58 2.55 -0.84
C LYS A 62 18.82 1.11 -1.28
N LEU A 63 17.94 0.19 -0.92
CA LEU A 63 17.99 -1.21 -1.33
C LEU A 63 17.94 -1.35 -2.87
N LEU A 64 17.16 -0.51 -3.54
CA LEU A 64 17.08 -0.44 -5.01
C LEU A 64 18.16 0.47 -5.64
N CYS A 65 19.13 0.95 -4.85
CA CYS A 65 20.16 1.92 -5.26
C CYS A 65 19.60 3.16 -6.01
N SER A 66 18.35 3.53 -5.72
CA SER A 66 17.61 4.56 -6.47
C SER A 66 17.48 5.87 -5.69
N PHE A 67 17.85 5.88 -4.40
CA PHE A 67 17.66 7.04 -3.51
C PHE A 67 18.33 8.32 -4.03
N ASN A 68 19.64 8.29 -4.28
CA ASN A 68 20.38 9.48 -4.72
C ASN A 68 19.89 9.99 -6.08
N TYR A 69 19.53 9.08 -6.99
CA TYR A 69 19.01 9.45 -8.30
C TYR A 69 17.64 10.13 -8.19
N VAL A 70 16.71 9.58 -7.39
CA VAL A 70 15.38 10.19 -7.16
C VAL A 70 15.52 11.57 -6.52
N VAL A 71 16.40 11.70 -5.53
CA VAL A 71 16.68 13.00 -4.89
C VAL A 71 17.28 13.97 -5.90
N GLY A 72 18.28 13.56 -6.66
CA GLY A 72 18.91 14.40 -7.69
C GLY A 72 17.94 14.88 -8.78
N LEU A 73 16.98 14.04 -9.19
CA LEU A 73 15.90 14.48 -10.08
C LEU A 73 15.00 15.53 -9.43
N LEU A 74 14.58 15.31 -8.17
CA LEU A 74 13.64 16.19 -7.50
C LEU A 74 14.26 17.51 -7.02
N GLU A 75 15.57 17.52 -6.75
CA GLU A 75 16.33 18.72 -6.37
C GLU A 75 16.93 19.45 -7.56
N SER A 76 16.82 18.92 -8.78
CA SER A 76 17.42 19.58 -9.94
C SER A 76 16.87 20.99 -10.14
N GLU A 77 17.75 21.89 -10.59
CA GLU A 77 17.41 23.25 -11.02
C GLU A 77 16.77 23.27 -12.42
N THR A 78 16.48 22.09 -12.98
CA THR A 78 15.80 21.93 -14.26
C THR A 78 14.51 22.74 -14.28
N SER A 79 14.31 23.48 -15.37
CA SER A 79 13.09 24.26 -15.56
C SER A 79 11.86 23.35 -15.54
N TYR A 80 10.72 23.89 -15.12
CA TYR A 80 9.47 23.13 -15.12
C TYR A 80 9.16 22.53 -16.50
N GLU A 81 9.35 23.28 -17.59
CA GLU A 81 9.05 22.81 -18.95
C GLU A 81 10.01 21.71 -19.43
N SER A 82 11.29 21.75 -19.04
CA SER A 82 12.32 20.80 -19.47
C SER A 82 12.38 19.53 -18.63
N PHE A 83 11.74 19.52 -17.45
CA PHE A 83 11.87 18.45 -16.46
C PHE A 83 11.59 17.05 -17.01
N VAL A 84 10.47 16.88 -17.73
CA VAL A 84 10.05 15.56 -18.23
C VAL A 84 11.08 15.04 -19.24
N GLU A 85 11.52 15.88 -20.18
CA GLU A 85 12.50 15.51 -21.20
C GLU A 85 13.85 15.12 -20.56
N GLU A 86 14.37 15.94 -19.64
CA GLU A 86 15.62 15.65 -18.94
C GLU A 86 15.54 14.38 -18.09
N MET A 87 14.43 14.18 -17.38
CA MET A 87 14.22 12.96 -16.60
C MET A 87 14.20 11.71 -17.49
N TRP A 88 13.49 11.73 -18.63
CA TRP A 88 13.41 10.57 -19.51
C TRP A 88 14.73 10.27 -20.22
N THR A 89 15.51 11.29 -20.57
CA THR A 89 16.84 11.16 -21.18
C THR A 89 17.93 10.75 -20.18
N SER A 90 17.78 11.09 -18.90
CA SER A 90 18.73 10.70 -17.85
C SER A 90 18.77 9.18 -17.65
N LYS A 91 19.99 8.65 -17.51
CA LYS A 91 20.25 7.22 -17.27
C LYS A 91 20.81 7.03 -15.86
N LEU A 92 20.40 5.95 -15.21
CA LEU A 92 21.04 5.52 -13.98
C LEU A 92 22.40 4.90 -14.34
N GLY A 93 23.50 5.47 -13.86
CA GLY A 93 24.81 4.87 -14.03
C GLY A 93 24.93 3.56 -13.26
N GLY A 94 25.54 2.53 -13.87
CA GLY A 94 25.86 1.27 -13.19
C GLY A 94 25.60 0.02 -14.01
N ARG A 95 25.80 -1.14 -13.37
CA ARG A 95 25.53 -2.47 -13.94
C ARG A 95 24.02 -2.64 -14.16
N GLN A 96 23.63 -3.19 -15.31
CA GLN A 96 22.23 -3.50 -15.61
C GLN A 96 21.64 -4.42 -14.54
N ASP A 97 20.55 -3.96 -13.95
CA ASP A 97 19.69 -4.73 -13.04
C ASP A 97 18.25 -4.41 -13.44
N ASN A 98 17.59 -5.39 -14.06
CA ASN A 98 16.23 -5.25 -14.58
C ASN A 98 15.25 -4.76 -13.50
N ARG A 99 15.46 -5.11 -12.22
CA ARG A 99 14.59 -4.65 -11.14
C ARG A 99 14.73 -3.15 -10.90
N LYS A 100 15.96 -2.65 -10.91
CA LYS A 100 16.25 -1.22 -10.76
C LYS A 100 15.68 -0.43 -11.94
N GLU A 101 15.90 -0.91 -13.16
CA GLU A 101 15.37 -0.26 -14.37
C GLU A 101 13.84 -0.23 -14.38
N THR A 102 13.18 -1.33 -14.00
CA THR A 102 11.72 -1.40 -13.88
C THR A 102 11.21 -0.42 -12.82
N PHE A 103 11.82 -0.42 -11.63
CA PHE A 103 11.41 0.52 -10.58
C PHE A 103 11.66 1.97 -10.99
N LEU A 104 12.76 2.26 -11.68
CA LEU A 104 13.06 3.59 -12.20
C LEU A 104 12.00 4.05 -13.20
N THR A 105 11.51 3.13 -14.02
CA THR A 105 10.43 3.40 -14.97
C THR A 105 9.14 3.79 -14.22
N ILE A 106 8.81 3.09 -13.13
CA ILE A 106 7.68 3.46 -12.25
C ILE A 106 7.88 4.87 -11.67
N VAL A 107 9.09 5.20 -11.21
CA VAL A 107 9.42 6.55 -10.72
C VAL A 107 9.20 7.59 -11.82
N LYS A 108 9.75 7.37 -13.03
CA LYS A 108 9.62 8.31 -14.15
C LYS A 108 8.16 8.55 -14.55
N TYR A 109 7.35 7.49 -14.61
CA TYR A 109 5.90 7.64 -14.85
C TYR A 109 5.22 8.42 -13.73
N SER A 110 5.50 8.09 -12.47
CA SER A 110 4.90 8.77 -11.32
C SER A 110 5.23 10.27 -11.29
N LEU A 111 6.48 10.63 -11.59
CA LEU A 111 6.94 12.02 -11.67
C LEU A 111 6.36 12.75 -12.90
N THR A 112 6.21 12.06 -14.02
CA THR A 112 5.55 12.60 -15.22
C THR A 112 4.08 12.92 -14.93
N THR A 113 3.36 12.00 -14.30
CA THR A 113 1.97 12.23 -13.88
C THR A 113 1.86 13.41 -12.93
N PHE A 114 2.73 13.48 -11.91
CA PHE A 114 2.75 14.63 -10.99
C PHE A 114 3.02 15.95 -11.71
N HIS A 115 3.99 15.99 -12.63
CA HIS A 115 4.30 17.15 -13.44
C HIS A 115 3.05 17.65 -14.19
N PHE A 116 2.33 16.76 -14.88
CA PHE A 116 1.09 17.12 -15.60
C PHE A 116 -0.05 17.58 -14.68
N VAL A 117 -0.16 16.99 -13.48
CA VAL A 117 -1.13 17.44 -12.47
C VAL A 117 -0.82 18.88 -12.04
N CYS A 118 0.44 19.23 -11.85
CA CYS A 118 0.84 20.61 -11.53
C CYS A 118 0.63 21.60 -12.69
N ARG A 119 0.59 21.12 -13.95
CA ARG A 119 0.36 21.97 -15.13
C ARG A 119 -1.10 22.38 -15.26
N SER A 120 -1.98 21.48 -14.84
CA SER A 120 -3.41 21.63 -15.01
C SER A 120 -3.88 22.81 -14.14
N PRO A 121 -4.65 23.77 -14.70
CA PRO A 121 -5.25 24.80 -13.87
C PRO A 121 -6.06 24.14 -12.75
N PRO A 122 -6.18 24.75 -11.55
CA PRO A 122 -6.98 24.18 -10.48
C PRO A 122 -8.41 24.03 -10.97
N ILE A 123 -8.76 22.83 -11.44
CA ILE A 123 -10.11 22.47 -11.83
C ILE A 123 -10.92 22.64 -10.56
N ASN A 124 -11.98 23.46 -10.65
CA ASN A 124 -12.96 23.76 -9.59
C ASN A 124 -12.85 22.73 -8.47
N ILE A 125 -12.29 23.14 -7.33
CA ILE A 125 -12.01 22.27 -6.18
C ILE A 125 -13.37 21.77 -5.66
N SER A 126 -13.85 20.71 -6.29
CA SER A 126 -15.12 20.09 -5.95
C SER A 126 -14.89 19.17 -4.76
N ASN A 127 -15.91 19.00 -3.93
CA ASN A 127 -15.89 18.01 -2.84
C ASN A 127 -16.00 16.57 -3.35
N HIS A 128 -15.96 16.33 -4.66
CA HIS A 128 -15.94 14.96 -5.19
C HIS A 128 -14.66 14.26 -4.71
N GLU A 129 -14.79 13.01 -4.29
CA GLU A 129 -13.76 12.19 -3.63
C GLU A 129 -12.51 11.92 -4.50
N ARG A 130 -12.52 12.41 -5.74
CA ARG A 130 -11.47 12.17 -6.73
C ARG A 130 -10.28 13.09 -6.48
N THR A 131 -9.19 12.52 -5.99
CA THR A 131 -7.90 13.21 -5.94
C THR A 131 -7.23 13.16 -7.32
N HIS A 132 -6.45 14.18 -7.70
CA HIS A 132 -5.78 14.26 -9.01
C HIS A 132 -4.80 13.10 -9.31
N PHE A 133 -4.52 12.25 -8.32
CA PHE A 133 -3.55 11.16 -8.41
C PHE A 133 -4.14 9.83 -8.90
N VAL A 134 -5.47 9.68 -8.93
CA VAL A 134 -6.13 8.45 -9.39
C VAL A 134 -7.18 8.80 -10.45
N SER A 135 -6.89 8.52 -11.72
CA SER A 135 -7.88 8.63 -12.81
C SER A 135 -8.61 7.30 -13.00
N SER A 136 -9.93 7.34 -12.96
CA SER A 136 -10.81 6.16 -12.84
C SER A 136 -10.75 5.19 -14.03
N LYS A 137 -10.49 3.92 -13.72
CA LYS A 137 -11.25 2.80 -14.28
C LYS A 137 -11.91 2.10 -13.09
N MET A 138 -13.20 2.34 -12.86
CA MET A 138 -13.95 1.60 -11.85
C MET A 138 -13.98 0.12 -12.24
N LEU A 139 -13.62 -0.77 -11.32
CA LEU A 139 -13.68 -2.21 -11.54
C LEU A 139 -14.84 -2.78 -10.72
N ASN A 140 -15.75 -3.46 -11.41
CA ASN A 140 -16.83 -4.21 -10.77
C ASN A 140 -16.26 -5.51 -10.21
N GLN A 141 -16.26 -5.67 -8.88
CA GLN A 141 -15.95 -6.95 -8.27
C GLN A 141 -17.21 -7.83 -8.31
N LYS A 142 -17.21 -8.87 -9.16
CA LYS A 142 -18.25 -9.92 -9.10
C LYS A 142 -17.85 -10.92 -8.01
N TYR A 143 -18.57 -10.93 -6.90
CA TYR A 143 -18.43 -11.94 -5.85
C TYR A 143 -18.65 -13.34 -6.44
N SER A 144 -17.67 -14.24 -6.25
CA SER A 144 -17.84 -15.67 -6.54
C SER A 144 -18.30 -16.36 -5.26
N ASP A 145 -19.48 -16.98 -5.33
CA ASP A 145 -20.04 -18.00 -4.44
C ASP A 145 -19.96 -17.80 -2.91
N TYR A 146 -20.73 -16.83 -2.40
CA TYR A 146 -21.31 -16.96 -1.06
C TYR A 146 -22.79 -16.59 -1.11
N ASN A 147 -23.65 -17.56 -0.80
CA ASN A 147 -25.09 -17.39 -0.74
C ASN A 147 -25.47 -16.62 0.54
N LEU A 148 -25.40 -15.28 0.48
CA LEU A 148 -25.96 -14.38 1.48
C LEU A 148 -26.76 -13.28 0.76
N ARG A 149 -28.04 -13.18 1.11
CA ARG A 149 -29.06 -12.35 0.48
C ARG A 149 -28.67 -10.86 0.50
N SER A 150 -28.79 -10.20 -0.65
CA SER A 150 -28.90 -8.75 -0.89
C SER A 150 -27.93 -7.84 -0.10
N ILE A 151 -26.63 -7.97 -0.32
CA ILE A 151 -25.66 -6.92 0.04
C ILE A 151 -25.44 -6.06 -1.22
N PRO A 152 -25.49 -4.71 -1.13
CA PRO A 152 -25.23 -3.85 -2.28
C PRO A 152 -23.82 -4.09 -2.85
N ASP A 153 -23.68 -3.99 -4.18
CA ASP A 153 -22.40 -4.12 -4.87
C ASP A 153 -21.37 -3.17 -4.25
N LYS A 154 -20.24 -3.71 -3.78
CA LYS A 154 -19.11 -2.92 -3.28
C LYS A 154 -18.19 -2.61 -4.45
N TYR A 155 -17.93 -1.32 -4.67
CA TYR A 155 -17.00 -0.83 -5.69
C TYR A 155 -15.66 -0.48 -5.03
N ILE A 156 -14.57 -0.84 -5.70
CA ILE A 156 -13.19 -0.50 -5.33
C ILE A 156 -12.64 0.46 -6.39
N ASP A 157 -11.88 1.47 -5.98
CA ASP A 157 -11.35 2.48 -6.90
C ASP A 157 -10.32 1.93 -7.88
N ALA A 158 -9.38 1.10 -7.39
CA ALA A 158 -8.48 0.35 -8.26
C ALA A 158 -8.00 -0.96 -7.63
N LEU A 159 -7.67 -1.91 -8.50
CA LEU A 159 -7.23 -3.25 -8.13
C LEU A 159 -5.96 -3.61 -8.92
N GLY A 160 -4.93 -4.07 -8.23
CA GLY A 160 -3.75 -4.67 -8.81
C GLY A 160 -3.81 -6.18 -8.66
N ASN A 161 -3.89 -6.89 -9.77
CA ASN A 161 -3.93 -8.35 -9.77
C ASN A 161 -2.52 -8.90 -10.02
N LEU A 162 -2.16 -9.92 -9.25
CA LEU A 162 -1.08 -10.79 -9.63
C LEU A 162 -1.65 -11.89 -10.53
N THR A 163 -1.19 -11.97 -11.77
CA THR A 163 -1.59 -13.01 -12.72
C THR A 163 -1.00 -14.36 -12.29
N THR A 164 -1.66 -14.99 -11.31
CA THR A 164 -1.49 -16.38 -10.90
C THR A 164 -2.59 -17.23 -11.52
N HIS A 165 -2.61 -18.53 -11.23
CA HIS A 165 -3.74 -19.40 -11.63
C HIS A 165 -5.10 -18.89 -11.13
N ASN A 166 -5.14 -18.17 -10.01
CA ASN A 166 -6.36 -17.65 -9.39
C ASN A 166 -6.60 -16.15 -9.60
N ASN A 167 -5.70 -15.46 -10.32
CA ASN A 167 -5.68 -14.01 -10.47
C ASN A 167 -5.82 -13.30 -9.11
N MET A 168 -4.92 -13.61 -8.18
CA MET A 168 -4.93 -13.08 -6.82
C MET A 168 -5.01 -11.55 -6.83
N GLU A 169 -5.99 -11.01 -6.12
CA GLU A 169 -6.12 -9.58 -5.87
C GLU A 169 -5.02 -9.17 -4.88
N LEU A 170 -3.95 -8.59 -5.40
CA LEU A 170 -2.71 -8.35 -4.67
C LEU A 170 -2.67 -6.95 -4.06
N ILE A 171 -3.21 -5.96 -4.77
CA ILE A 171 -3.21 -4.56 -4.37
C ILE A 171 -4.64 -4.04 -4.42
N ILE A 172 -5.13 -3.51 -3.32
CA ILE A 172 -6.45 -2.87 -3.22
C ILE A 172 -6.21 -1.38 -2.98
N VAL A 173 -6.82 -0.53 -3.80
CA VAL A 173 -6.66 0.92 -3.71
C VAL A 173 -8.01 1.56 -3.45
N GLU A 174 -8.07 2.39 -2.42
CA GLU A 174 -9.21 3.23 -2.10
C GLU A 174 -8.76 4.69 -1.95
N VAL A 175 -9.61 5.62 -2.40
CA VAL A 175 -9.37 7.05 -2.37
C VAL A 175 -10.57 7.72 -1.70
N SER A 176 -10.35 8.14 -0.46
CA SER A 176 -11.35 8.88 0.30
C SER A 176 -11.05 10.36 0.31
N SER A 177 -12.12 11.16 0.28
CA SER A 177 -12.11 12.59 0.56
C SER A 177 -11.34 13.47 -0.44
N GLY A 178 -12.01 14.48 -0.98
CA GLY A 178 -11.39 15.53 -1.79
C GLY A 178 -10.48 16.48 -0.98
N GLN A 179 -9.93 17.51 -1.65
CA GLN A 179 -8.89 18.37 -1.07
C GLN A 179 -9.35 19.26 0.10
N LEU A 180 -10.64 19.57 0.24
CA LEU A 180 -11.14 20.57 1.18
C LEU A 180 -11.32 20.01 2.60
N LYS A 181 -12.17 19.01 2.77
CA LYS A 181 -12.48 18.42 4.08
C LYS A 181 -12.47 16.91 3.99
N GLU A 182 -11.96 16.26 5.03
CA GLU A 182 -12.08 14.81 5.15
C GLU A 182 -13.53 14.42 5.42
N ASN A 183 -14.07 13.51 4.62
CA ASN A 183 -15.25 12.74 4.97
C ASN A 183 -14.81 11.55 5.83
N THR A 184 -14.89 11.71 7.15
CA THR A 184 -14.43 10.70 8.11
C THR A 184 -15.21 9.41 8.00
N THR A 185 -16.53 9.47 7.75
CA THR A 185 -17.37 8.29 7.59
C THR A 185 -16.92 7.48 6.38
N HIS A 186 -16.76 8.13 5.23
CA HIS A 186 -16.26 7.47 4.02
C HIS A 186 -14.85 6.91 4.19
N SER A 187 -13.96 7.65 4.87
CA SER A 187 -12.59 7.18 5.13
C SER A 187 -12.56 5.93 6.02
N ILE A 188 -13.49 5.82 6.98
CA ILE A 188 -13.66 4.63 7.81
C ILE A 188 -14.20 3.47 6.97
N GLU A 189 -15.22 3.71 6.14
CA GLU A 189 -15.81 2.69 5.26
C GLU A 189 -14.78 2.13 4.28
N ASP A 190 -13.96 2.98 3.66
CA ASP A 190 -12.90 2.56 2.75
C ASP A 190 -11.77 1.79 3.47
N THR A 191 -11.47 2.15 4.72
CA THR A 191 -10.55 1.36 5.56
C THR A 191 -11.10 -0.06 5.77
N LEU A 192 -12.41 -0.19 5.99
CA LEU A 192 -13.07 -1.50 6.10
C LEU A 192 -13.08 -2.25 4.76
N LYS A 193 -13.37 -1.58 3.64
CA LYS A 193 -13.34 -2.22 2.30
C LYS A 193 -12.00 -2.86 2.02
N ILE A 194 -10.89 -2.19 2.33
CA ILE A 194 -9.55 -2.75 2.17
C ILE A 194 -9.39 -4.08 2.94
N LEU A 195 -9.88 -4.14 4.19
CA LEU A 195 -9.83 -5.36 5.00
C LEU A 195 -10.78 -6.44 4.49
N GLU A 196 -12.00 -6.05 4.16
CA GLU A 196 -13.07 -6.93 3.68
C GLU A 196 -12.79 -7.50 2.29
N CYS A 197 -11.95 -6.86 1.47
CA CYS A 197 -11.49 -7.40 0.19
C CYS A 197 -10.16 -8.16 0.35
N GLY A 198 -9.26 -7.68 1.20
CA GLY A 198 -7.93 -8.29 1.37
C GLY A 198 -7.95 -9.65 2.05
N ILE A 199 -8.76 -9.81 3.10
CA ILE A 199 -8.88 -11.09 3.82
C ILE A 199 -9.49 -12.18 2.93
N PRO A 200 -10.62 -11.96 2.23
CA PRO A 200 -11.17 -12.96 1.30
C PRO A 200 -10.24 -13.30 0.14
N SER A 201 -9.47 -12.33 -0.39
CA SER A 201 -8.45 -12.62 -1.42
C SER A 201 -7.46 -13.67 -0.91
N LEU A 202 -6.94 -13.54 0.32
CA LEU A 202 -6.07 -14.55 0.91
C LEU A 202 -6.79 -15.87 1.23
N ARG A 203 -8.05 -15.84 1.71
CA ARG A 203 -8.82 -17.07 1.94
C ARG A 203 -9.03 -17.87 0.65
N LYS A 204 -9.28 -17.19 -0.47
CA LYS A 204 -9.41 -17.81 -1.79
C LYS A 204 -8.11 -18.51 -2.20
N GLU A 205 -6.96 -17.87 -1.94
CA GLU A 205 -5.66 -18.50 -2.16
C GLU A 205 -5.44 -19.69 -1.23
N ALA A 206 -5.76 -19.57 0.06
CA ALA A 206 -5.64 -20.65 1.03
C ALA A 206 -6.39 -21.91 0.59
N ALA A 207 -7.64 -21.76 0.14
CA ALA A 207 -8.49 -22.84 -0.35
C ALA A 207 -7.93 -23.56 -1.58
N HIS A 208 -7.06 -22.90 -2.35
CA HIS A 208 -6.39 -23.50 -3.51
C HIS A 208 -5.10 -24.24 -3.13
N TYR A 209 -4.50 -23.89 -1.99
CA TYR A 209 -3.21 -24.37 -1.54
C TYR A 209 -3.32 -25.28 -0.29
N ASN A 210 -4.41 -26.03 -0.13
CA ASN A 210 -4.70 -26.81 1.10
C ASN A 210 -3.56 -27.77 1.53
N ASP A 211 -2.78 -28.29 0.58
CA ASP A 211 -1.70 -29.26 0.80
C ASP A 211 -0.28 -28.65 0.75
N VAL A 212 -0.13 -27.35 1.01
CA VAL A 212 1.19 -26.69 1.07
C VAL A 212 1.55 -26.24 2.48
N SER A 213 2.81 -25.84 2.69
CA SER A 213 3.32 -25.40 3.99
C SER A 213 2.56 -24.18 4.51
N LEU A 214 1.95 -24.30 5.70
CA LEU A 214 1.33 -23.17 6.38
C LEU A 214 2.33 -22.02 6.57
N SER A 215 3.57 -22.35 6.94
CA SER A 215 4.63 -21.35 7.14
C SER A 215 5.05 -20.63 5.85
N THR A 216 4.93 -21.27 4.68
CA THR A 216 5.15 -20.62 3.38
C THR A 216 3.97 -19.71 3.08
N PHE A 217 2.74 -20.17 3.30
CA PHE A 217 1.53 -19.41 3.04
C PHE A 217 1.39 -18.17 3.92
N MET A 218 1.74 -18.25 5.20
CA MET A 218 1.72 -17.09 6.12
C MET A 218 2.61 -15.93 5.67
N LYS A 219 3.55 -16.16 4.75
CA LYS A 219 4.37 -15.09 4.15
C LYS A 219 3.63 -14.34 3.04
N LEU A 220 2.60 -14.94 2.44
CA LEU A 220 1.78 -14.33 1.40
C LEU A 220 0.94 -13.18 1.98
N LYS A 221 0.85 -12.08 1.24
CA LYS A 221 0.19 -10.84 1.71
C LYS A 221 -0.72 -10.24 0.65
N VAL A 222 -1.66 -9.40 1.09
CA VAL A 222 -2.37 -8.45 0.24
C VAL A 222 -2.00 -7.04 0.70
N TYR A 223 -1.90 -6.09 -0.22
CA TYR A 223 -1.47 -4.73 0.07
C TYR A 223 -2.62 -3.73 -0.12
N GLY A 224 -2.94 -2.99 0.94
CA GLY A 224 -3.92 -1.91 0.89
C GLY A 224 -3.23 -0.56 0.70
N VAL A 225 -3.64 0.19 -0.33
CA VAL A 225 -3.23 1.58 -0.55
C VAL A 225 -4.43 2.47 -0.32
N HIS A 226 -4.38 3.28 0.73
CA HIS A 226 -5.47 4.19 1.07
C HIS A 226 -5.01 5.63 0.95
N VAL A 227 -5.69 6.39 0.10
CA VAL A 227 -5.46 7.83 -0.06
C VAL A 227 -6.56 8.58 0.67
N ILE A 228 -6.22 9.35 1.70
CA ILE A 228 -7.17 10.26 2.35
C ILE A 228 -6.67 11.68 2.11
N LYS A 229 -7.41 12.45 1.31
CA LYS A 229 -6.96 13.76 0.83
C LYS A 229 -5.60 13.69 0.12
N SER A 230 -4.54 14.23 0.73
CA SER A 230 -3.17 14.19 0.21
C SER A 230 -2.26 13.22 0.96
N GLN A 231 -2.80 12.39 1.85
CA GLN A 231 -2.03 11.42 2.61
C GLN A 231 -2.27 10.02 2.05
N VAL A 232 -1.21 9.39 1.54
CA VAL A 232 -1.22 7.99 1.12
C VAL A 232 -0.70 7.14 2.25
N THR A 233 -1.37 6.01 2.51
CA THR A 233 -0.94 5.00 3.47
C THR A 233 -0.90 3.64 2.79
N LEU A 234 0.23 2.93 2.94
CA LEU A 234 0.41 1.56 2.50
C LEU A 234 0.31 0.64 3.72
N SER A 235 -0.50 -0.39 3.62
CA SER A 235 -0.67 -1.44 4.64
C SER A 235 -0.49 -2.82 4.01
N GLU A 236 -0.08 -3.79 4.83
CA GLU A 236 -0.13 -5.20 4.48
C GLU A 236 -1.18 -5.92 5.32
N ILE A 237 -1.86 -6.87 4.68
CA ILE A 237 -2.79 -7.81 5.28
C ILE A 237 -2.20 -9.20 5.07
N SER A 238 -2.11 -10.00 6.11
CA SER A 238 -1.65 -11.39 6.00
C SER A 238 -2.24 -12.26 7.10
N LEU A 239 -2.08 -13.57 6.94
CA LEU A 239 -2.37 -14.52 8.01
C LEU A 239 -1.34 -14.33 9.15
N ASN A 240 -1.81 -14.29 10.39
CA ASN A 240 -0.94 -14.18 11.58
C ASN A 240 -0.72 -15.53 12.25
N ASP A 241 -1.77 -16.33 12.31
CA ASP A 241 -1.82 -17.71 12.78
C ASP A 241 -3.03 -18.39 12.11
N GLU A 242 -3.35 -19.64 12.46
CA GLU A 242 -4.40 -20.42 11.80
C GLU A 242 -5.77 -19.73 11.77
N THR A 243 -6.07 -18.86 12.75
CA THR A 243 -7.40 -18.25 12.89
C THR A 243 -7.40 -16.73 12.80
N HIS A 244 -6.27 -16.08 13.05
CA HIS A 244 -6.17 -14.63 13.09
C HIS A 244 -5.40 -14.06 11.90
N TRP A 245 -5.88 -12.90 11.46
CA TRP A 245 -5.23 -12.06 10.46
C TRP A 245 -4.43 -10.98 11.15
N LYS A 246 -3.54 -10.33 10.41
CA LYS A 246 -2.92 -9.08 10.82
C LYS A 246 -3.02 -8.03 9.73
N CYS A 247 -3.15 -6.78 10.15
CA CYS A 247 -3.06 -5.61 9.30
C CYS A 247 -2.01 -4.65 9.85
N ILE A 248 -0.95 -4.41 9.09
CA ILE A 248 0.21 -3.62 9.52
C ILE A 248 0.42 -2.44 8.57
N GLU A 249 0.50 -1.23 9.11
CA GLU A 249 0.87 -0.04 8.36
C GLU A 249 2.37 -0.08 8.03
N LEU A 250 2.70 -0.11 6.74
CA LEU A 250 4.07 -0.17 6.25
C LEU A 250 4.69 1.22 6.11
N ARG A 251 4.00 2.12 5.42
CA ARG A 251 4.52 3.44 5.05
C ARG A 251 3.38 4.44 4.94
N SER A 252 3.67 5.72 5.16
CA SER A 252 2.77 6.80 4.73
C SER A 252 3.55 7.95 4.09
N ALA A 253 2.96 8.59 3.10
CA ALA A 253 3.55 9.73 2.39
C ALA A 253 2.52 10.84 2.15
N LYS A 254 2.92 12.08 2.34
CA LYS A 254 2.12 13.25 1.94
C LYS A 254 2.44 13.60 0.49
N LEU A 255 1.43 13.59 -0.36
CA LEU A 255 1.51 14.00 -1.75
C LEU A 255 1.57 15.54 -1.83
N PRO A 256 2.57 16.10 -2.54
CA PRO A 256 2.58 17.53 -2.80
C PRO A 256 1.47 17.90 -3.78
N THR A 257 0.96 19.12 -3.66
CA THR A 257 -0.04 19.69 -4.56
C THR A 257 0.54 20.77 -5.47
N ALA A 258 1.80 21.16 -5.24
CA ALA A 258 2.50 22.19 -5.99
C ALA A 258 3.90 21.71 -6.40
N TRP A 259 4.36 22.19 -7.54
CA TRP A 259 5.68 21.86 -8.08
C TRP A 259 6.84 22.28 -7.14
N SER A 260 6.68 23.37 -6.40
CA SER A 260 7.64 23.83 -5.39
C SER A 260 7.91 22.78 -4.32
N ASP A 261 6.93 21.93 -4.03
CA ASP A 261 7.00 20.95 -2.94
C ASP A 261 7.44 19.56 -3.45
N ARG A 262 7.88 19.45 -4.71
CA ARG A 262 8.20 18.17 -5.37
C ARG A 262 9.19 17.30 -4.58
N ILE A 263 10.08 17.89 -3.80
CA ILE A 263 11.02 17.13 -2.95
C ILE A 263 10.30 16.21 -1.94
N SER A 264 9.07 16.55 -1.54
CA SER A 264 8.28 15.69 -0.66
C SER A 264 7.88 14.36 -1.32
N LEU A 265 7.92 14.27 -2.65
CA LEU A 265 7.68 13.02 -3.40
C LEU A 265 8.70 11.94 -3.08
N VAL A 266 9.88 12.27 -2.54
CA VAL A 266 10.83 11.24 -2.08
C VAL A 266 10.14 10.29 -1.08
N GLN A 267 9.23 10.78 -0.23
CA GLN A 267 8.46 9.92 0.69
C GLN A 267 7.50 8.98 -0.06
N TYR A 268 6.85 9.49 -1.10
CA TYR A 268 5.96 8.68 -1.94
C TYR A 268 6.73 7.64 -2.75
N MET A 269 7.90 7.99 -3.30
CA MET A 269 8.78 7.05 -4.00
C MET A 269 9.29 5.93 -3.06
N LYS A 270 9.50 6.21 -1.77
CA LYS A 270 9.79 5.16 -0.77
C LYS A 270 8.63 4.19 -0.59
N LEU A 271 7.40 4.71 -0.55
CA LEU A 271 6.19 3.90 -0.45
C LEU A 271 6.08 2.99 -1.69
N LEU A 272 6.24 3.54 -2.90
CA LEU A 272 6.26 2.75 -4.14
C LEU A 272 7.41 1.73 -4.17
N ALA A 273 8.61 2.07 -3.72
CA ALA A 273 9.73 1.13 -3.62
C ALA A 273 9.43 -0.03 -2.68
N THR A 274 8.75 0.25 -1.57
CA THR A 274 8.32 -0.76 -0.60
C THR A 274 7.30 -1.69 -1.23
N LEU A 275 6.26 -1.14 -1.86
CA LEU A 275 5.23 -1.92 -2.56
C LEU A 275 5.84 -2.76 -3.70
N TYR A 276 6.73 -2.19 -4.52
CA TYR A 276 7.42 -2.89 -5.60
C TYR A 276 8.23 -4.09 -5.09
N GLY A 277 9.00 -3.91 -4.02
CA GLY A 277 9.73 -4.99 -3.37
C GLY A 277 8.78 -6.07 -2.83
N ALA A 278 7.69 -5.65 -2.20
CA ALA A 278 6.70 -6.53 -1.60
C ALA A 278 5.94 -7.38 -2.65
N CYS A 279 5.59 -6.78 -3.80
CA CYS A 279 5.02 -7.51 -4.94
C CYS A 279 5.99 -8.56 -5.49
N TYR A 280 7.29 -8.23 -5.59
CA TYR A 280 8.31 -9.17 -6.04
C TYR A 280 8.47 -10.35 -5.08
N GLU A 281 8.46 -10.11 -3.76
CA GLU A 281 8.52 -11.19 -2.78
C GLU A 281 7.27 -12.07 -2.81
N ASN A 282 6.07 -11.48 -2.97
CA ASN A 282 4.85 -12.26 -3.17
C ASN A 282 4.90 -13.15 -4.41
N GLN A 283 5.48 -12.67 -5.52
CA GLN A 283 5.71 -13.51 -6.71
C GLN A 283 6.62 -14.71 -6.41
N ARG A 284 7.64 -14.53 -5.57
CA ARG A 284 8.54 -15.62 -5.15
C ARG A 284 7.82 -16.63 -4.26
N ILE A 285 7.03 -16.14 -3.31
CA ILE A 285 6.24 -16.97 -2.39
C ILE A 285 5.23 -17.79 -3.19
N GLN A 286 4.50 -17.17 -4.13
CA GLN A 286 3.58 -17.86 -5.03
C GLN A 286 4.27 -18.96 -5.85
N LYS A 287 5.46 -18.70 -6.40
CA LYS A 287 6.26 -19.74 -7.08
C LYS A 287 6.67 -20.86 -6.13
N GLN A 288 6.93 -20.56 -4.86
CA GLN A 288 7.26 -21.56 -3.85
C GLN A 288 6.04 -22.43 -3.53
N LEU A 289 4.87 -21.83 -3.29
CA LEU A 289 3.61 -22.54 -3.07
C LEU A 289 3.29 -23.49 -4.25
N ILE A 290 3.49 -23.03 -5.48
CA ILE A 290 3.32 -23.85 -6.69
C ILE A 290 4.33 -25.01 -6.73
N LYS A 291 5.56 -24.83 -6.27
CA LYS A 291 6.53 -25.94 -6.21
C LYS A 291 6.18 -26.97 -5.14
N GLU A 292 5.64 -26.51 -4.01
CA GLU A 292 5.18 -27.36 -2.92
C GLU A 292 3.96 -28.19 -3.37
N ILE A 293 2.95 -27.58 -3.98
CA ILE A 293 1.71 -28.27 -4.40
C ILE A 293 1.96 -29.36 -5.46
N ILE A 294 2.93 -29.17 -6.37
CA ILE A 294 3.27 -30.17 -7.40
C ILE A 294 4.35 -31.18 -6.93
N GLY A 295 4.76 -31.11 -5.65
CA GLY A 295 5.74 -32.03 -5.07
C GLY A 295 7.19 -31.84 -5.52
N LEU A 296 7.54 -30.69 -6.14
CA LEU A 296 8.94 -30.37 -6.47
C LEU A 296 9.76 -29.99 -5.24
N ILE A 297 9.10 -29.53 -4.18
CA ILE A 297 9.72 -29.21 -2.89
C ILE A 297 8.92 -29.87 -1.79
N SER A 298 9.58 -30.66 -0.94
CA SER A 298 8.98 -31.16 0.29
C SER A 298 9.02 -30.10 1.38
N PHE A 299 8.04 -30.14 2.27
CA PHE A 299 8.00 -29.31 3.47
C PHE A 299 7.69 -30.18 4.70
N SER A 300 8.05 -29.67 5.87
CA SER A 300 7.75 -30.28 7.17
C SER A 300 6.91 -29.32 8.00
N GLY A 301 5.95 -29.85 8.75
CA GLY A 301 5.06 -29.06 9.60
C GLY A 301 3.61 -29.07 9.11
N PRO A 302 2.75 -28.20 9.69
CA PRO A 302 1.34 -28.14 9.34
C PRO A 302 1.14 -27.67 7.89
N SER A 303 0.10 -28.20 7.24
CA SER A 303 -0.39 -27.67 5.97
C SER A 303 -1.50 -26.65 6.21
N ILE A 304 -1.91 -25.92 5.16
CA ILE A 304 -3.01 -24.95 5.29
C ILE A 304 -4.34 -25.65 5.65
N GLY A 305 -4.57 -26.84 5.09
CA GLY A 305 -5.82 -27.58 5.25
C GLY A 305 -5.82 -28.62 6.38
N SER A 306 -4.72 -28.75 7.14
CA SER A 306 -4.60 -29.72 8.25
C SER A 306 -5.24 -29.24 9.54
#